data_AF-A0A955ZIU8-F1
#
_entry.id   AF-A0A955ZIU8-F1
#
_cell.length_a   1.000
_cell.length_b   1.000
_cell.length_c   1.000
_cell.angle_alpha   90.00
_cell.angle_beta   90.00
_cell.angle_gamma   90.00
#
_symmetry.space_group_name_H-M   'P 1'
#
loop_
_entity.id
_entity.type
_entity.pdbx_description
1 polymer ?
#
loop_
_entity_poly.entity_id
_entity_poly.type
_entity_poly.pdbx_seq_one_letter_code
_entity_poly.pdbx_strand_id
1 'polypeptide(L)' 'KLLLALTSQGFKKAEATKATEKLAAEARSLSLEELLRRALGLLVPR' A
#
# COMPACT_ATOMS: atom_id res chain seq x y z
N LYS A 1 -0.13 8.21 5.63
CA LYS A 1 -0.04 8.78 4.24
C LYS A 1 -0.19 7.69 3.16
N LEU A 2 0.27 6.46 3.38
CA LEU A 2 0.15 5.34 2.42
C LEU A 2 -1.31 4.97 2.06
N LEU A 3 -2.19 4.81 3.06
CA LEU A 3 -3.61 4.47 2.85
C LEU A 3 -4.31 5.45 1.90
N LEU A 4 -4.09 6.75 2.12
CA LEU A 4 -4.74 7.82 1.36
C LEU A 4 -4.28 7.85 -0.10
N ALA A 5 -3.00 7.52 -0.33
CA ALA A 5 -2.43 7.41 -1.68
C ALA A 5 -3.05 6.24 -2.45
N LEU A 6 -3.22 5.07 -1.81
CA LEU A 6 -3.85 3.90 -2.41
C LEU A 6 -5.34 4.14 -2.70
N THR A 7 -6.08 4.76 -1.78
CA THR A 7 -7.48 5.12 -2.04
C THR A 7 -7.62 6.18 -3.12
N SER A 8 -6.67 7.13 -3.23
CA SER A 8 -6.67 8.15 -4.30
C SER A 8 -6.33 7.55 -5.67
N GLN A 9 -5.59 6.43 -5.71
CA GLN A 9 -5.33 5.66 -6.92
C GLN A 9 -6.54 4.82 -7.39
N GLY A 10 -7.66 4.83 -6.66
CA GLY A 10 -8.87 4.09 -7.02
C GLY A 10 -8.96 2.68 -6.43
N PHE A 11 -8.02 2.27 -5.56
CA PHE A 11 -8.13 1.00 -4.85
C PHE A 11 -9.23 1.04 -3.79
N LYS A 12 -9.96 -0.07 -3.64
CA LYS A 12 -11.01 -0.20 -2.61
C LYS A 12 -10.42 0.05 -1.22
N LYS A 13 -11.12 0.81 -0.39
CA LYS A 13 -10.68 1.16 0.97
C LYS A 13 -10.25 -0.06 1.79
N ALA A 14 -10.98 -1.18 1.71
CA ALA A 14 -10.64 -2.41 2.41
C ALA A 14 -9.30 -3.01 1.94
N GLU A 15 -9.07 -3.04 0.62
CA GLU A 15 -7.83 -3.54 0.01
C GLU A 15 -6.65 -2.63 0.34
N ALA A 16 -6.83 -1.32 0.25
CA ALA A 16 -5.84 -0.32 0.64
C ALA A 16 -5.45 -0.41 2.12
N THR A 17 -6.43 -0.64 3.01
CA THR A 17 -6.18 -0.88 4.44
C THR A 17 -5.37 -2.15 4.64
N LYS A 18 -5.77 -3.26 4.03
CA LYS A 18 -5.09 -4.55 4.15
C LYS A 18 -3.64 -4.49 3.65
N ALA A 19 -3.40 -3.82 2.52
CA ALA A 19 -2.06 -3.59 2.00
C ALA A 19 -1.22 -2.69 2.94
N THR A 20 -1.85 -1.65 3.49
CA THR A 20 -1.18 -0.74 4.44
C THR A 20 -0.83 -1.43 5.75
N GLU A 21 -1.72 -2.26 6.30
CA GLU A 21 -1.46 -3.04 7.51
C GLU A 21 -0.36 -4.07 7.29
N LYS A 22 -0.38 -4.77 6.15
CA LYS A 22 0.63 -5.77 5.80
C LYS A 22 2.03 -5.14 5.65
N LEU A 23 2.10 -3.91 5.13
CA LEU A 23 3.33 -3.15 4.95
C LEU A 23 3.69 -2.27 6.15
N ALA A 24 2.86 -2.21 7.20
CA ALA A 24 3.10 -1.36 8.37
C ALA A 24 4.39 -1.75 9.12
N ALA A 25 4.71 -3.05 9.14
CA ALA A 25 5.97 -3.55 9.71
C ALA A 25 7.18 -3.16 8.86
N GLU A 26 7.03 -3.16 7.54
CA GLU A 26 8.09 -2.82 6.57
C GLU A 26 8.27 -1.29 6.43
N ALA A 27 7.26 -0.51 6.84
CA ALA A 27 7.27 0.95 6.75
C ALA A 27 8.36 1.64 7.58
N ARG A 28 8.98 0.92 8.53
CA ARG A 28 10.12 1.41 9.32
C ARG A 28 11.46 1.27 8.59
N SER A 29 11.52 0.39 7.59
CA SER A 29 12.76 0.03 6.88
C SER A 29 12.75 0.43 5.40
N LEU A 30 11.59 0.73 4.83
CA LEU A 30 11.41 1.06 3.43
C LEU A 30 10.99 2.51 3.24
N SER A 31 11.40 3.09 2.11
CA SER A 31 10.94 4.39 1.68
C SER A 31 9.45 4.38 1.30
N LEU A 32 8.80 5.55 1.29
CA LEU A 32 7.40 5.69 0.86
C LEU A 32 7.18 5.15 -0.56
N GLU A 33 8.16 5.36 -1.45
CA GLU A 33 8.10 4.91 -2.84
C GLU A 33 8.17 3.39 -2.95
N GLU A 34 9.03 2.73 -2.17
CA GLU A 34 9.09 1.27 -2.09
C GLU A 34 7.82 0.67 -1.50
N LEU A 35 7.27 1.28 -0.44
CA LEU A 35 6.02 0.85 0.16
C LEU A 35 4.86 0.95 -0.84
N LEU A 36 4.81 2.02 -1.64
CA LEU A 36 3.82 2.15 -2.71
C LEU A 36 4.00 1.08 -3.78
N ARG A 37 5.24 0.82 -4.22
CA ARG A 37 5.51 -0.22 -5.22
C ARG A 37 5.12 -1.62 -4.71
N ARG A 38 5.42 -1.94 -3.45
CA ARG A 38 4.98 -3.19 -2.81
C ARG A 38 3.48 -3.26 -2.62
N ALA A 39 2.84 -2.17 -2.22
CA ALA A 39 1.38 -2.11 -2.09
C ALA A 39 0.70 -2.34 -3.44
N LEU A 40 1.18 -1.71 -4.51
CA LEU A 40 0.69 -1.94 -5.86
C LEU A 40 0.89 -3.38 -6.31
N GLY A 41 2.06 -3.99 -6.01
CA GLY A 41 2.31 -5.41 -6.31
C GLY A 41 1.42 -6.39 -5.53
N LEU A 42 0.93 -6.01 -4.34
CA LEU A 42 -0.03 -6.79 -3.57
C LEU A 42 -1.47 -6.62 -4.06
N LEU A 43 -1.78 -5.47 -4.63
CA LEU A 43 -3.14 -5.07 -5.02
C LEU A 43 -3.47 -5.33 -6.50
N VAL A 44 -2.45 -5.41 -7.36
CA VAL A 44 -2.60 -5.69 -8.78
C VAL A 44 -2.24 -7.16 -9.03
N PRO A 45 -3.21 -8.07 -9.16
CA PRO A 45 -2.94 -9.39 -9.71
C PRO A 45 -2.63 -9.19 -11.20
N ARG A 46 -1.46 -9.65 -11.65
CA ARG A 46 -1.24 -9.88 -13.08
C ARG A 46 -2.10 -11.03 -13.58
#